data_AF-A0A2N1GBV6-F1
#
_entry.id   AF-A0A2N1GBV6-F1
#
_cell.length_a   1.000
_cell.length_b   1.000
_cell.length_c   1.000
_cell.angle_alpha   90.00
_cell.angle_beta   90.00
_cell.angle_gamma   90.00
#
_symmetry.space_group_name_H-M   'P 1'
#
loop_
_entity.id
_entity.type
_entity.pdbx_description
1 polymer ?
#
loop_
_entity_poly.entity_id
_entity_poly.type
_entity_poly.pdbx_seq_one_letter_code
_entity_poly.pdbx_strand_id
1 'polypeptide(L)'
;MKKILFIICSLILISWKEEETVKQTKFIQTVTEKNARLNNEHPKQTKIINPKFNLKLLYGIWTYDLEGPHADFELTKKSFYVVDYDGNGDMPYIINQDTITVYYPDYVSVGIIKSVTKDTLKIDWDKNGIVNCVKWKQ
;
A
#
# COMPACT_ATOMS: atom_id res chain seq x y z
N MET A 1 -17.20 -33.30 -41.19
CA MET A 1 -16.17 -32.51 -40.48
C MET A 1 -16.53 -31.05 -40.18
N LYS A 2 -17.64 -30.48 -40.67
CA LYS A 2 -18.06 -29.10 -40.32
C LYS A 2 -18.75 -28.96 -38.96
N LYS A 3 -19.41 -30.01 -38.45
CA LYS A 3 -20.16 -29.98 -37.18
C LYS A 3 -19.27 -29.89 -35.93
N ILE A 4 -18.07 -30.46 -35.96
CA ILE A 4 -17.11 -30.44 -34.83
C ILE A 4 -16.46 -29.05 -34.68
N LEU A 5 -16.18 -28.37 -35.79
CA LEU A 5 -15.57 -27.03 -35.80
C LEU A 5 -16.48 -25.98 -35.14
N PHE A 6 -17.80 -26.08 -35.33
CA PHE A 6 -18.77 -25.18 -34.70
C PHE A 6 -18.87 -25.37 -33.17
N ILE A 7 -18.69 -26.59 -32.67
CA ILE A 7 -18.79 -26.87 -31.21
C ILE A 7 -17.57 -26.28 -30.47
N ILE A 8 -16.37 -26.35 -31.07
CA ILE A 8 -15.14 -25.83 -30.47
C ILE A 8 -15.18 -24.30 -30.36
N CYS A 9 -15.67 -23.59 -31.38
CA CYS A 9 -15.82 -22.12 -31.32
C CYS A 9 -16.79 -21.66 -30.22
N SER A 10 -17.88 -22.41 -30.02
CA SER A 10 -18.86 -22.10 -28.96
C SER A 10 -18.28 -22.22 -27.55
N LEU A 11 -17.40 -23.20 -27.31
CA LEU A 11 -16.77 -23.41 -26.00
C LEU A 11 -15.72 -22.33 -25.67
N ILE A 12 -14.96 -21.87 -26.68
CA ILE A 12 -13.94 -20.82 -26.50
C ILE A 12 -14.60 -19.47 -26.13
N LEU A 13 -15.74 -19.15 -26.77
CA LEU A 13 -16.49 -17.92 -26.47
C LEU A 13 -17.05 -17.88 -25.05
N ILE A 14 -17.46 -19.03 -24.50
CA ILE A 14 -17.96 -19.14 -23.13
C ILE A 14 -16.81 -18.91 -22.13
N SER A 15 -15.65 -19.53 -22.36
CA SER A 15 -14.48 -19.40 -21.48
C SER A 15 -13.94 -17.96 -21.42
N TRP A 16 -13.94 -17.23 -22.53
CA TRP A 16 -13.50 -15.83 -22.55
C TRP A 16 -14.44 -14.94 -21.73
N LYS A 17 -15.75 -15.08 -21.95
CA LYS A 17 -16.77 -14.28 -21.25
C LYS A 17 -16.72 -14.48 -19.72
N GLU A 18 -16.35 -15.67 -19.27
CA GLU A 18 -16.16 -15.97 -17.86
C GLU A 18 -14.92 -15.28 -17.27
N GLU A 19 -13.82 -15.19 -18.03
CA GLU A 19 -12.61 -14.50 -17.58
C GLU A 19 -12.82 -12.98 -17.45
N GLU A 20 -13.55 -12.36 -18.37
CA GLU A 20 -13.89 -10.93 -18.32
C GLU A 20 -14.80 -10.59 -17.14
N THR A 21 -15.83 -11.41 -16.89
CA THR A 21 -16.74 -11.22 -15.77
C THR A 21 -16.04 -11.42 -14.42
N VAL A 22 -15.09 -12.37 -14.31
CA VAL A 22 -14.26 -12.55 -13.11
C VAL A 22 -13.31 -11.37 -12.88
N LYS A 23 -12.65 -10.85 -13.92
CA LYS A 23 -11.77 -9.66 -13.81
C LYS A 23 -12.56 -8.41 -13.41
N GLN A 24 -13.73 -8.21 -14.00
CA GLN A 24 -14.60 -7.07 -13.70
C GLN A 24 -15.16 -7.16 -12.27
N THR A 25 -15.56 -8.35 -11.81
CA THR A 25 -16.04 -8.58 -10.44
C THR A 25 -14.93 -8.33 -9.41
N LYS A 26 -13.71 -8.81 -9.65
CA LYS A 26 -12.55 -8.53 -8.78
C LYS A 26 -12.22 -7.04 -8.70
N PHE A 27 -12.30 -6.33 -9.82
CA PHE A 27 -12.06 -4.88 -9.84
C PHE A 27 -13.16 -4.12 -9.07
N ILE A 28 -14.43 -4.43 -9.30
CA ILE A 28 -15.56 -3.83 -8.58
C ILE A 28 -15.48 -4.13 -7.09
N GLN A 29 -15.14 -5.36 -6.69
CA GLN A 29 -14.91 -5.71 -5.30
C GLN A 29 -13.78 -4.87 -4.69
N THR A 30 -12.66 -4.72 -5.40
CA THR A 30 -11.52 -3.91 -4.95
C THR A 30 -11.87 -2.42 -4.80
N VAL A 31 -12.63 -1.86 -5.74
CA VAL A 31 -13.09 -0.46 -5.70
C VAL A 31 -14.12 -0.27 -4.59
N THR A 32 -15.03 -1.22 -4.40
CA THR A 32 -16.06 -1.17 -3.35
C THR A 32 -15.45 -1.31 -1.96
N GLU A 33 -14.45 -2.17 -1.78
CA GLU A 33 -13.68 -2.28 -0.54
C GLU A 33 -12.86 -1.01 -0.26
N LYS A 34 -12.27 -0.40 -1.30
CA LYS A 34 -11.56 0.89 -1.17
C LYS A 34 -12.51 2.03 -0.77
N ASN A 35 -13.69 2.10 -1.38
CA ASN A 35 -14.70 3.13 -1.11
C ASN A 35 -15.41 2.91 0.23
N ALA A 36 -15.62 1.67 0.66
CA ALA A 36 -16.17 1.34 1.98
C ALA A 36 -15.21 1.71 3.12
N ARG A 37 -13.89 1.64 2.89
CA ARG A 37 -12.86 2.11 3.85
C ARG A 37 -12.79 3.63 3.97
N LEU A 38 -13.26 4.37 2.97
CA LEU A 38 -13.23 5.84 2.98
C LEU A 38 -14.31 6.45 3.89
N ASN A 39 -15.36 5.68 4.22
CA ASN A 39 -16.58 6.25 4.79
C ASN A 39 -16.82 6.07 6.28
N ASN A 40 -16.05 5.32 7.09
CA ASN A 40 -16.19 5.38 8.55
C ASN A 40 -14.94 4.92 9.33
N GLU A 41 -14.38 5.88 10.06
CA GLU A 41 -13.36 5.81 11.12
C GLU A 41 -11.89 5.62 10.69
N HIS A 42 -11.17 6.75 10.62
CA HIS A 42 -9.72 6.75 10.77
C HIS A 42 -9.38 6.07 12.11
N PRO A 43 -8.42 5.13 12.12
CA PRO A 43 -8.03 4.50 13.36
C PRO A 43 -7.47 5.57 14.30
N LYS A 44 -7.99 5.67 15.52
CA LYS A 44 -7.48 6.61 16.53
C LYS A 44 -6.04 6.32 16.94
N GLN A 45 -5.54 5.12 16.64
CA GLN A 45 -4.20 4.67 17.00
C GLN A 45 -3.66 3.68 15.99
N THR A 46 -2.34 3.62 15.91
CA THR A 46 -1.61 2.66 15.09
C THR A 46 -1.93 1.21 15.47
N LYS A 47 -2.03 0.32 14.47
CA LYS A 47 -2.21 -1.12 14.66
C LYS A 47 -1.18 -1.92 13.89
N ILE A 48 -0.71 -3.01 14.50
CA ILE A 48 0.23 -3.93 13.88
C ILE A 48 -0.39 -5.32 13.86
N ILE A 49 -0.51 -5.91 12.67
CA ILE A 49 -1.18 -7.18 12.40
C ILE A 49 -0.21 -8.07 11.65
N ASN A 50 0.34 -9.09 12.32
CA ASN A 50 1.22 -10.10 11.73
C ASN A 50 2.25 -9.54 10.71
N PRO A 51 3.16 -8.65 11.13
CA PRO A 51 4.05 -7.95 10.21
C PRO A 51 5.04 -8.94 9.57
N LYS A 52 5.23 -8.83 8.25
CA LYS A 52 6.20 -9.64 7.49
C LYS A 52 7.63 -9.21 7.78
N PHE A 53 7.85 -7.93 8.03
CA PHE A 53 9.16 -7.35 8.27
C PHE A 53 9.40 -7.08 9.75
N ASN A 54 10.66 -7.13 10.16
CA ASN A 54 11.06 -6.78 11.53
C ASN A 54 10.77 -5.29 11.79
N LEU A 55 9.84 -5.02 12.70
CA LEU A 55 9.43 -3.66 13.07
C LEU A 55 10.60 -2.80 13.55
N LYS A 56 11.61 -3.38 14.22
CA LYS A 56 12.79 -2.64 14.67
C LYS A 56 13.62 -2.08 13.51
N LEU A 57 13.58 -2.73 12.35
CA LEU A 57 14.25 -2.26 11.14
C LEU A 57 13.39 -1.21 10.41
N LEU A 58 12.06 -1.33 10.46
CA LEU A 58 11.14 -0.35 9.89
C LEU A 58 11.19 0.98 10.64
N TYR A 59 11.30 0.95 11.98
CA TYR A 59 11.25 2.16 12.78
C TYR A 59 12.47 3.05 12.61
N GLY A 60 12.21 4.36 12.58
CA GLY A 60 13.17 5.45 12.61
C GLY A 60 12.91 6.47 11.50
N ILE A 61 13.89 7.34 11.30
CA ILE A 61 13.78 8.50 10.42
C ILE A 61 14.28 8.15 9.01
N TRP A 62 13.49 8.48 8.00
CA TRP A 62 13.71 8.10 6.62
C TRP A 62 13.65 9.32 5.71
N THR A 63 14.51 9.33 4.69
CA THR A 63 14.44 10.32 3.62
C THR A 63 14.56 9.67 2.25
N TYR A 64 13.97 10.31 1.26
CA TYR A 64 14.18 10.05 -0.16
C TYR A 64 15.41 10.79 -0.71
N ASP A 65 15.89 11.83 -0.03
CA ASP A 65 16.99 12.70 -0.46
C ASP A 65 18.00 12.97 0.68
N LEU A 66 19.23 12.46 0.54
CA LEU A 66 20.29 12.66 1.54
C LEU A 66 20.83 14.09 1.56
N GLU A 67 20.65 14.85 0.48
CA GLU A 67 21.13 16.23 0.37
C GLU A 67 20.06 17.23 0.82
N GLY A 68 18.84 16.74 1.10
CA GLY A 68 17.75 17.54 1.64
C GLY A 68 18.11 18.08 3.03
N PRO A 69 17.55 19.22 3.46
CA PRO A 69 17.84 19.79 4.79
C PRO A 69 17.16 19.02 5.93
N HIS A 70 16.14 18.21 5.61
CA HIS A 70 15.26 17.52 6.54
C HIS A 70 14.94 16.11 6.02
N ALA A 71 14.50 15.24 6.92
CA ALA A 71 13.94 13.95 6.55
C ALA A 71 12.51 14.09 6.02
N ASP A 72 12.00 13.06 5.35
CA ASP A 72 10.63 13.07 4.83
C ASP A 72 9.62 12.59 5.88
N PHE A 73 9.99 11.56 6.64
CA PHE A 73 9.13 11.03 7.70
C PHE A 73 9.90 10.27 8.78
N GLU A 74 9.30 10.16 9.95
CA GLU A 74 9.68 9.21 10.99
C GLU A 74 8.61 8.15 11.16
N LEU A 75 9.00 6.87 11.05
CA LEU A 75 8.10 5.76 11.37
C LEU A 75 8.40 5.26 12.78
N THR A 76 7.44 5.42 13.70
CA THR A 76 7.57 4.93 15.08
C THR A 76 6.50 3.89 15.38
N LYS A 77 6.54 3.26 16.56
CA LYS A 77 5.44 2.39 17.02
C LYS A 77 4.11 3.15 17.19
N LYS A 78 4.16 4.47 17.36
CA LYS A 78 2.99 5.31 17.66
C LYS A 78 2.34 5.87 16.40
N SER A 79 3.15 6.35 15.47
CA SER A 79 2.69 7.14 14.33
C SER A 79 3.65 7.04 13.14
N PHE A 80 3.13 7.39 11.97
CA PHE A 80 3.88 7.80 10.80
C PHE A 80 3.92 9.33 10.86
N TYR A 81 5.03 9.88 11.35
CA TYR A 81 5.20 11.31 11.52
C TYR A 81 5.73 11.93 10.22
N VAL A 82 4.96 12.82 9.62
CA VAL A 82 5.35 13.59 8.43
C VAL A 82 6.09 14.85 8.87
N VAL A 83 7.32 15.01 8.41
CA VAL A 83 8.15 16.18 8.76
C VAL A 83 7.60 17.42 8.04
N ASP A 84 7.68 18.58 8.70
CA ASP A 84 7.21 19.89 8.19
C ASP A 84 5.73 19.92 7.76
N TYR A 85 4.92 19.03 8.31
CA TYR A 85 3.47 19.02 8.08
C TYR A 85 2.78 20.18 8.80
N ASP A 86 1.91 20.93 8.10
CA ASP A 86 1.12 22.01 8.69
C ASP A 86 0.01 21.45 9.59
N GLY A 87 0.21 21.53 10.91
CA GLY A 87 -0.69 20.99 11.93
C GLY A 87 -0.13 19.74 12.60
N ASN A 88 -0.98 18.72 12.79
CA ASN A 88 -0.55 17.48 13.43
C ASN A 88 0.02 16.50 12.39
N GLY A 89 1.35 16.37 12.36
CA GLY A 89 2.06 15.43 11.47
C GLY A 89 1.98 13.96 11.90
N ASP A 90 1.47 13.63 13.09
CA ASP A 90 1.36 12.25 13.57
C ASP A 90 0.18 11.51 12.95
N MET A 91 0.44 10.80 11.86
CA MET A 91 -0.57 10.00 11.18
C MET A 91 -0.68 8.60 11.81
N PRO A 92 -1.88 8.14 12.20
CA PRO A 92 -2.05 6.75 12.59
C PRO A 92 -1.89 5.86 11.36
N TYR A 93 -1.32 4.67 11.57
CA TYR A 93 -1.12 3.72 10.48
C TYR A 93 -1.48 2.29 10.87
N ILE A 94 -1.70 1.44 9.87
CA ILE A 94 -1.85 0.00 10.06
C ILE A 94 -0.76 -0.70 9.27
N ILE A 95 0.03 -1.54 9.94
CA ILE A 95 0.86 -2.54 9.25
C ILE A 95 0.14 -3.87 9.30
N ASN A 96 -0.12 -4.46 8.13
CA ASN A 96 -0.62 -5.82 7.99
C ASN A 96 0.25 -6.57 6.99
N GLN A 97 0.96 -7.61 7.43
CA GLN A 97 1.94 -8.32 6.61
C GLN A 97 3.01 -7.37 6.02
N ASP A 98 3.07 -7.19 4.71
CA ASP A 98 3.94 -6.25 4.00
C ASP A 98 3.26 -4.94 3.60
N THR A 99 2.00 -4.74 3.97
CA THR A 99 1.27 -3.52 3.64
C THR A 99 1.31 -2.56 4.82
N ILE A 100 1.65 -1.30 4.54
CA ILE A 100 1.44 -0.16 5.44
C ILE A 100 0.32 0.71 4.86
N THR A 101 -0.65 1.05 5.71
CA THR A 101 -1.74 1.98 5.36
C THR A 101 -1.64 3.18 6.29
N VAL A 102 -1.40 4.37 5.74
CA VAL A 102 -1.29 5.63 6.49
C VAL A 102 -2.56 6.44 6.30
N TYR A 103 -3.13 6.92 7.40
CA TYR A 103 -4.40 7.65 7.41
C TYR A 103 -4.12 9.14 7.65
N TYR A 104 -4.05 9.90 6.57
CA TYR A 104 -3.99 11.36 6.60
C TYR A 104 -5.38 11.94 6.92
N PRO A 105 -5.52 13.22 7.31
CA PRO A 105 -6.81 13.81 7.64
C PRO A 105 -7.86 13.72 6.52
N ASP A 106 -7.39 13.78 5.28
CA ASP A 106 -8.18 13.98 4.07
C ASP A 106 -8.05 12.82 3.06
N TYR A 107 -7.08 11.92 3.25
CA TYR A 107 -6.91 10.74 2.40
C TYR A 107 -6.20 9.58 3.09
N VAL A 108 -6.15 8.44 2.40
CA VAL A 108 -5.42 7.25 2.84
C VAL A 108 -4.39 6.90 1.78
N SER A 109 -3.14 6.69 2.20
CA SER A 109 -2.08 6.16 1.34
C SER A 109 -1.76 4.72 1.70
N VAL A 110 -1.58 3.87 0.70
CA VAL A 110 -1.28 2.44 0.86
C VAL A 110 0.09 2.14 0.25
N GLY A 111 1.02 1.70 1.08
CA GLY A 111 2.37 1.29 0.70
C GLY A 111 2.56 -0.21 0.78
N ILE A 112 3.15 -0.81 -0.25
CA ILE A 112 3.67 -2.19 -0.17
C ILE A 112 5.16 -2.14 0.13
N ILE A 113 5.54 -2.57 1.33
CA ILE A 113 6.93 -2.67 1.76
C ILE A 113 7.60 -3.80 0.98
N LYS A 114 8.59 -3.46 0.15
CA LYS A 114 9.31 -4.44 -0.67
C LYS A 114 10.52 -5.02 0.07
N SER A 115 11.23 -4.19 0.83
CA SER A 115 12.39 -4.60 1.62
C SER A 115 12.72 -3.58 2.69
N VAL A 116 13.31 -4.04 3.80
CA VAL A 116 13.89 -3.18 4.82
C VAL A 116 15.22 -3.75 5.32
N THR A 117 16.20 -2.88 5.51
CA THR A 117 17.48 -3.17 6.16
C THR A 117 17.70 -2.17 7.30
N LYS A 118 18.89 -2.17 7.91
CA LYS A 118 19.27 -1.15 8.90
C LYS A 118 19.30 0.26 8.31
N ASP A 119 19.68 0.38 7.03
CA ASP A 119 19.98 1.67 6.41
C ASP A 119 19.03 2.03 5.25
N THR A 120 18.21 1.08 4.77
CA THR A 120 17.36 1.28 3.59
C THR A 120 15.94 0.76 3.79
N LEU A 121 14.95 1.47 3.26
CA LEU A 121 13.54 1.08 3.23
C LEU A 121 12.99 1.28 1.82
N LYS A 122 12.36 0.26 1.24
CA LYS A 122 11.74 0.35 -0.09
C LYS A 122 10.23 0.15 0.02
N ILE A 123 9.46 1.14 -0.42
CA ILE A 123 8.00 1.11 -0.39
C ILE A 123 7.46 1.49 -1.76
N ASP A 124 6.50 0.71 -2.24
CA ASP A 124 5.72 1.01 -3.45
C ASP A 124 4.41 1.67 -3.01
N TRP A 125 4.40 3.00 -3.04
CA TRP A 125 3.27 3.81 -2.58
C TRP A 125 2.22 3.92 -3.67
N ASP A 126 0.98 3.57 -3.34
CA ASP A 126 -0.20 3.74 -4.17
C ASP A 126 -0.07 3.17 -5.59
N LYS A 127 0.82 2.17 -5.77
CA LYS A 127 1.20 1.55 -7.05
C LYS A 127 1.82 2.52 -8.06
N ASN A 128 2.42 3.60 -7.57
CA ASN A 128 3.08 4.63 -8.39
C ASN A 128 4.59 4.38 -8.56
N GLY A 129 5.10 3.24 -8.09
CA GLY A 129 6.50 2.86 -8.23
C GLY A 129 7.22 2.76 -6.89
N ILE A 130 8.36 2.07 -6.91
CA ILE A 130 9.16 1.82 -5.71
C ILE A 130 9.96 3.08 -5.37
N VAL A 131 9.65 3.65 -4.21
CA VAL A 131 10.44 4.69 -3.57
C VAL A 131 11.52 4.05 -2.71
N ASN A 132 12.77 4.49 -2.90
CA ASN A 132 13.90 4.07 -2.09
C ASN A 132 14.14 5.14 -1.02
N CYS A 133 13.97 4.77 0.23
CA CYS A 133 14.28 5.61 1.38
C CYS A 133 15.60 5.13 2.00
N VAL A 134 16.38 6.07 2.49
CA VAL A 134 17.60 5.82 3.25
C VAL A 134 17.44 6.39 4.65
N LYS A 135 18.15 5.80 5.60
CA LYS A 135 18.10 6.26 6.99
C LYS A 135 18.67 7.66 7.05
N TRP A 136 17.90 8.59 7.63
CA TRP A 136 18.40 9.93 7.91
C TRP A 136 19.52 9.85 8.94
N LYS A 137 20.68 10.43 8.61
CA LYS A 137 21.87 10.49 9.47
C LYS A 137 22.27 11.96 9.54
N GLN A 138 22.00 12.58 10.67
CA GLN A 138 22.46 13.93 10.97
C GLN A 138 23.83 13.88 11.65
#